data_AF-A0A7Y4SY60-F1
#
_entry.id   AF-A0A7Y4SY60-F1
#
_cell.length_a   1.000
_cell.length_b   1.000
_cell.length_c   1.000
_cell.angle_alpha   90.00
_cell.angle_beta   90.00
_cell.angle_gamma   90.00
#
_symmetry.space_group_name_H-M   'P 1'
#
loop_
_entity.id
_entity.type
_entity.pdbx_description
1 polymer ?
#
loop_
_entity_poly.entity_id
_entity_poly.type
_entity_poly.pdbx_seq_one_letter_code
_entity_poly.pdbx_strand_id
1 'polypeptide(L)' 'MNALALLAGSRPAFIGVVHLLATPGAPRYCGSSAALLARAGEDARALVEGGVDALLVENFGDAPFFAEHVRPETVATLA' A
#
# COMPACT_ATOMS: atom_id res chain seq x y z
N MET A 1 12.45 5.69 12.96
CA MET A 1 11.81 7.01 12.87
C MET A 1 10.32 6.80 13.04
N ASN A 2 9.63 7.52 13.94
CA ASN A 2 8.19 7.38 14.10
C ASN A 2 7.44 8.36 13.17
N ALA A 3 6.14 8.14 12.94
CA ALA A 3 5.35 8.98 12.05
C ALA A 3 5.33 10.46 12.47
N LEU A 4 5.43 10.76 13.77
CA LEU A 4 5.47 12.14 14.28
C LEU A 4 6.76 12.86 13.87
N ALA A 5 7.90 12.16 13.87
CA ALA A 5 9.18 12.73 13.45
C ALA A 5 9.21 13.07 11.94
N LEU A 6 8.48 12.31 11.11
CA LEU A 6 8.33 12.61 9.68
C LEU A 6 7.65 13.97 9.45
N LEU A 7 6.66 14.31 10.29
CA LEU A 7 5.85 15.52 10.14
C LEU A 7 6.45 16.75 10.83
N ALA A 8 7.50 16.58 11.63
CA ALA A 8 8.14 17.65 12.39
C ALA A 8 9.23 18.40 11.59
N GLY A 9 9.43 18.07 10.31
CA GLY A 9 10.44 18.68 9.45
C GLY A 9 10.17 20.16 9.13
N SER A 10 11.20 20.88 8.70
CA SER A 10 11.13 22.29 8.29
C SER A 10 10.48 22.52 6.92
N ARG A 11 10.18 21.45 6.19
CA ARG A 11 9.44 21.45 4.92
C ARG A 11 8.32 20.41 4.96
N PRO A 12 7.28 20.52 4.11
CA PRO A 12 6.26 19.50 3.98
C PRO A 12 6.87 18.13 3.67
N ALA A 13 6.30 17.08 4.25
CA ALA A 13 6.65 15.70 3.95
C ALA A 13 6.03 15.28 2.62
N PHE A 14 6.83 14.68 1.75
CA PHE A 14 6.39 14.06 0.51
C PHE A 14 6.23 12.56 0.72
N ILE A 15 5.00 12.09 0.77
CA ILE A 15 4.66 10.68 1.04
C ILE A 15 4.22 10.02 -0.26
N GLY A 16 4.91 8.95 -0.65
CA GLY A 16 4.53 8.11 -1.78
C GLY A 16 3.52 7.04 -1.37
N VAL A 17 2.47 6.83 -2.16
CA VAL A 17 1.47 5.79 -1.90
C VAL A 17 1.71 4.59 -2.82
N VAL A 18 1.96 3.43 -2.22
CA VAL A 18 2.02 2.14 -2.91
C VAL A 18 0.63 1.53 -2.90
N HIS A 19 -0.05 1.61 -4.05
CA HIS A 19 -1.35 1.00 -4.23
C HIS A 19 -1.19 -0.49 -4.57
N LEU A 20 -1.58 -1.36 -3.65
CA LEU A 20 -1.55 -2.79 -3.89
C LEU A 20 -2.52 -3.17 -5.03
N LEU A 21 -2.15 -4.21 -5.78
CA LEU A 21 -3.13 -4.97 -6.55
C LEU A 21 -4.19 -5.56 -5.61
N ALA A 22 -5.30 -6.06 -6.17
CA ALA A 22 -6.34 -6.71 -5.38
C ALA A 22 -5.74 -7.79 -4.46
N THR A 23 -6.02 -7.68 -3.17
CA THR A 23 -5.52 -8.56 -2.10
C THR A 23 -6.36 -9.84 -2.02
N PRO A 24 -5.84 -10.94 -1.44
CA PRO A 24 -6.64 -12.08 -1.05
C PRO A 24 -7.93 -11.66 -0.33
N GLY A 25 -9.08 -12.13 -0.84
CA GLY A 25 -10.40 -11.78 -0.32
C GLY A 25 -11.10 -10.64 -1.08
N ALA A 26 -10.39 -9.80 -1.81
CA ALA A 26 -10.99 -8.74 -2.62
C ALA A 26 -11.69 -9.30 -3.89
N PRO A 27 -12.74 -8.63 -4.42
CA PRO A 27 -13.50 -9.14 -5.56
C PRO A 27 -12.69 -9.40 -6.84
N ARG A 28 -11.58 -8.69 -7.03
CA ARG A 28 -10.70 -8.83 -8.21
C ARG A 28 -9.42 -9.62 -7.95
N TYR A 29 -9.31 -10.33 -6.82
CA TYR A 29 -8.14 -11.15 -6.56
C TYR A 29 -8.00 -12.27 -7.59
N CYS A 30 -6.85 -12.33 -8.27
CA CYS A 30 -6.58 -13.31 -9.33
C CYS A 30 -5.65 -14.46 -8.90
N GLY A 31 -5.39 -14.61 -7.59
CA GLY A 31 -4.71 -15.81 -7.05
C GLY A 31 -3.19 -15.74 -6.94
N SER A 32 -2.56 -14.57 -7.09
CA SER A 32 -1.09 -14.47 -6.99
C SER A 32 -0.63 -13.37 -6.02
N SER A 33 -0.33 -13.78 -4.78
CA SER A 33 0.33 -12.90 -3.80
C SER A 33 1.78 -12.57 -4.21
N ALA A 34 2.44 -13.44 -4.97
CA ALA A 34 3.77 -13.18 -5.49
C ALA A 34 3.77 -12.02 -6.49
N ALA A 35 2.78 -11.96 -7.39
CA ALA A 35 2.62 -10.84 -8.32
C ALA A 35 2.26 -9.54 -7.59
N LEU A 36 1.43 -9.61 -6.55
CA LEU A 36 1.12 -8.46 -5.69
C LEU A 36 2.39 -7.89 -5.05
N LEU A 37 3.22 -8.74 -4.42
CA LEU A 37 4.46 -8.31 -3.78
C LEU A 37 5.49 -7.79 -4.79
N ALA A 38 5.61 -8.42 -5.95
CA ALA A 38 6.49 -7.96 -7.02
C ALA A 38 6.11 -6.54 -7.45
N ARG A 39 4.82 -6.31 -7.74
CA ARG A 39 4.31 -5.00 -8.16
C ARG A 39 4.48 -3.94 -7.08
N ALA A 40 4.12 -4.24 -5.83
CA ALA A 40 4.29 -3.33 -4.72
C ALA A 40 5.77 -2.95 -4.53
N GLY A 41 6.69 -3.90 -4.71
CA GLY A 41 8.13 -3.65 -4.64
C GLY A 41 8.67 -2.82 -5.79
N GLU A 42 8.14 -2.95 -7.01
CA GLU A 42 8.48 -2.08 -8.15
C GLU A 42 8.09 -0.63 -7.86
N ASP A 43 6.84 -0.41 -7.45
CA ASP A 43 6.31 0.93 -7.17
C ASP A 43 7.04 1.58 -5.99
N ALA A 44 7.30 0.81 -4.92
CA ALA A 44 8.05 1.29 -3.76
C ALA A 44 9.47 1.76 -4.13
N ARG A 45 10.18 1.00 -4.99
CA ARG A 45 11.52 1.40 -5.46
C ARG A 45 11.46 2.68 -6.28
N ALA A 46 10.52 2.78 -7.21
CA ALA A 46 10.36 3.98 -8.03
C ALA A 46 10.05 5.23 -7.17
N LEU A 47 9.20 5.09 -6.14
CA LEU A 47 8.90 6.18 -5.21
C LEU A 47 10.14 6.60 -4.40
N VAL A 48 10.90 5.62 -3.89
CA VAL A 48 12.14 5.89 -3.14
C VAL A 48 13.18 6.58 -4.03
N GLU A 49 13.38 6.10 -5.26
CA GLU A 49 14.27 6.73 -6.25
C GLU A 49 13.79 8.14 -6.64
N GLY A 50 12.46 8.37 -6.61
CA GLY A 50 11.84 9.69 -6.80
C GLY A 50 11.97 10.65 -5.61
N GLY A 51 12.56 10.22 -4.50
CA GLY A 51 12.88 11.09 -3.36
C GLY A 51 11.73 11.35 -2.39
N VAL A 52 10.78 10.40 -2.26
CA VAL A 52 9.77 10.47 -1.19
C VAL A 52 10.43 10.36 0.19
N ASP A 53 9.89 11.09 1.16
CA ASP A 53 10.35 11.04 2.56
C ASP A 53 9.85 9.77 3.27
N ALA A 54 8.72 9.22 2.82
CA ALA A 54 8.12 8.01 3.37
C ALA A 54 7.22 7.31 2.35
N LEU A 55 6.89 6.05 2.65
CA LEU A 55 5.93 5.24 1.92
C LEU A 55 4.68 5.00 2.77
N LEU A 56 3.52 5.06 2.13
CA LEU A 56 2.23 4.58 2.65
C LEU A 56 1.78 3.40 1.78
N VAL A 57 1.34 2.31 2.39
CA VAL A 57 0.81 1.14 1.67
C VAL A 57 -0.71 1.13 1.80
N GLU A 58 -1.41 1.00 0.68
CA GLU A 58 -2.87 1.04 0.62
C GLU A 58 -3.42 -0.07 -0.27
N ASN A 59 -4.50 -0.71 0.15
CA ASN A 59 -5.20 -1.75 -0.61
C ASN A 59 -6.16 -1.18 -1.68
N PHE A 60 -5.82 -0.06 -2.32
CA PHE A 60 -6.72 0.62 -3.26
C PHE A 60 -7.17 -0.27 -4.43
N GLY A 61 -6.33 -1.23 -4.84
CA GLY A 61 -6.66 -2.22 -5.88
C GLY A 61 -7.81 -3.16 -5.53
N ASP A 62 -8.22 -3.25 -4.27
CA ASP A 62 -9.34 -4.07 -3.80
C ASP A 62 -10.71 -3.62 -4.32
N ALA A 63 -10.80 -2.43 -4.93
CA ALA A 63 -12.05 -1.98 -5.51
C ALA A 63 -12.69 -3.06 -6.44
N PRO A 64 -14.02 -3.12 -6.59
CA PRO A 64 -14.99 -2.53 -5.68
C PRO A 64 -14.85 -3.11 -4.27
N PHE A 65 -15.02 -2.27 -3.24
CA PHE A 65 -14.90 -2.69 -1.85
C PHE A 65 -16.21 -3.31 -1.35
N PHE A 66 -16.13 -4.23 -0.38
CA PHE A 66 -17.31 -4.70 0.34
C PHE A 66 -17.87 -3.57 1.21
N ALA A 67 -19.19 -3.38 1.17
CA ALA A 67 -19.85 -2.29 1.90
C ALA A 67 -19.89 -2.50 3.41
N GLU A 68 -19.92 -3.77 3.87
CA GLU A 68 -20.16 -4.08 5.28
C GLU A 68 -18.86 -4.37 6.04
N HIS A 69 -18.06 -5.31 5.56
CA HIS A 69 -16.88 -5.80 6.27
C HIS A 69 -15.72 -6.09 5.32
N VAL A 70 -14.52 -5.68 5.72
CA VAL A 70 -13.27 -6.08 5.07
C VAL A 70 -13.01 -7.55 5.38
N ARG A 71 -12.60 -8.32 4.37
CA ARG A 71 -12.31 -9.74 4.52
C ARG A 71 -11.07 -9.95 5.41
N PRO A 72 -11.05 -10.93 6.33
CA PRO A 72 -9.88 -11.17 7.19
C PRO A 72 -8.58 -11.39 6.40
N GLU A 73 -8.67 -11.99 5.22
CA GLU A 73 -7.53 -12.22 4.32
C GLU A 73 -6.95 -10.90 3.77
N THR A 74 -7.81 -9.92 3.47
CA THR A 74 -7.39 -8.56 3.10
C THR A 74 -6.65 -7.90 4.25
N VAL A 75 -7.20 -7.99 5.48
CA VAL A 75 -6.56 -7.44 6.68
C VAL A 75 -5.20 -8.11 6.93
N ALA A 76 -5.13 -9.43 6.83
CA ALA A 76 -3.90 -10.19 7.00
C ALA A 76 -2.83 -9.87 5.95
N THR A 77 -3.24 -9.39 4.76
CA THR A 77 -2.31 -8.97 3.70
C THR A 77 -1.61 -7.64 4.02
N LEU A 78 -2.22 -6.80 4.86
CA LEU A 78 -1.71 -5.48 5.25
C LEU A 78 -0.95 -5.46 6.59
N ALA A 79 -0.94 -6.58 7.31
CA ALA A 79 -0.32 -6.72 8.63
C ALA A 79 1.19 -7.01 8.54
#